data_AF-A0A950B131-F1
#
_entry.id   AF-A0A950B131-F1
#
_cell.length_a   1.000
_cell.length_b   1.000
_cell.length_c   1.000
_cell.angle_alpha   90.00
_cell.angle_beta   90.00
_cell.angle_gamma   90.00
#
_symmetry.space_group_name_H-M   'P 1'
#
loop_
_entity.id
_entity.type
_entity.pdbx_description
1 polymer ?
#
loop_
_entity_poly.entity_id
_entity_poly.type
_entity_poly.pdbx_seq_one_letter_code
_entity_poly.pdbx_strand_id
1 'polypeptide(L)'
;MHHRVKDGALPLLIGLALPMAEADYQRPPLAWIKRRARRLMRAYSIGRRYAIACAADDYSDFTHMHRERLSQLLKGEHQYV
;
A
#
# COMPACT_ATOMS: atom_id res chain seq x y z
N MET A 1 -54.04 2.97 17.46
CA MET A 1 -52.79 2.22 17.22
C MET A 1 -51.80 3.15 16.53
N HIS A 2 -51.08 3.99 17.29
CA HIS A 2 -50.10 4.94 16.76
C HIS A 2 -48.70 4.32 16.87
N HIS A 3 -48.12 3.88 15.75
CA HIS A 3 -46.70 3.54 15.70
C HIS A 3 -45.89 4.82 15.53
N ARG A 4 -45.35 5.33 16.64
CA ARG A 4 -44.27 6.32 16.63
C ARG A 4 -42.98 5.62 16.21
N VAL A 5 -42.49 5.92 15.02
CA VAL A 5 -41.12 5.58 14.59
C VAL A 5 -40.18 6.43 15.44
N LYS A 6 -39.37 5.78 16.28
CA LYS A 6 -38.30 6.43 17.03
C LYS A 6 -37.15 6.71 16.08
N ASP A 7 -36.72 7.96 16.05
CA ASP A 7 -35.51 8.42 15.40
C ASP A 7 -34.28 7.64 15.87
N GLY A 8 -33.33 7.47 14.95
CA GLY A 8 -31.92 7.36 15.30
C GLY A 8 -31.42 5.96 15.60
N ALA A 9 -31.07 5.23 14.54
CA ALA A 9 -29.77 4.55 14.41
C ALA A 9 -29.80 3.71 13.13
N LEU A 10 -29.19 4.22 12.06
CA LEU A 10 -28.65 3.34 11.02
C LEU A 10 -27.27 2.90 11.51
N PRO A 11 -27.04 1.65 11.94
CA PRO A 11 -25.70 1.13 12.00
C PRO A 11 -25.31 0.69 10.59
N LEU A 12 -25.32 1.62 9.63
CA LEU A 12 -24.49 1.48 8.45
C LEU A 12 -23.09 1.86 8.90
N LEU A 13 -22.49 0.94 9.67
CA LEU A 13 -21.04 0.78 9.72
C LEU A 13 -20.65 0.40 8.29
N ILE A 14 -20.63 1.41 7.42
CA ILE A 14 -19.86 1.37 6.20
C ILE A 14 -18.48 1.05 6.73
N GLY A 15 -18.03 -0.17 6.47
CA GLY A 15 -16.64 -0.56 6.62
C GLY A 15 -15.84 0.29 5.65
N LEU A 16 -15.69 1.57 5.99
CA LEU A 16 -14.62 2.42 5.53
C LEU A 16 -13.40 1.64 5.96
N ALA A 17 -12.85 0.87 5.01
CA ALA A 17 -11.50 0.39 5.11
C ALA A 17 -10.68 1.65 5.36
N LEU A 18 -10.31 1.85 6.63
CA LEU A 18 -9.32 2.85 6.99
C LEU A 18 -8.16 2.59 6.02
N PRO A 19 -7.65 3.63 5.31
CA PRO A 19 -6.44 3.44 4.52
C PRO A 19 -5.44 2.79 5.46
N MET A 20 -5.01 1.57 5.12
CA MET A 20 -4.13 0.77 5.97
C MET A 20 -3.03 1.71 6.47
N ALA A 21 -2.86 1.79 7.79
CA ALA A 21 -1.80 2.62 8.34
C ALA A 21 -0.49 2.24 7.65
N GLU A 22 0.37 3.22 7.38
CA GLU A 22 1.62 3.16 6.61
C GLU A 22 2.53 1.95 6.95
N ALA A 23 2.28 1.27 8.07
CA ALA A 23 3.07 0.19 8.65
C ALA A 23 2.41 -1.21 8.70
N ASP A 24 1.13 -1.39 8.37
CA ASP A 24 0.46 -2.71 8.59
C ASP A 24 0.77 -3.76 7.51
N TYR A 25 1.44 -3.36 6.43
CA TYR A 25 1.86 -4.32 5.41
C TYR A 25 3.11 -5.10 5.86
N GLN A 26 2.90 -6.29 6.41
CA GLN A 26 3.94 -7.16 6.99
C GLN A 26 5.04 -7.62 6.02
N ARG A 27 4.94 -7.34 4.71
CA ARG A 27 5.91 -7.87 3.74
C ARG A 27 7.08 -6.89 3.53
N PRO A 28 8.33 -7.35 3.64
CA PRO A 28 9.50 -6.51 3.39
C PRO A 28 9.46 -5.84 2.00
N PRO A 29 9.67 -4.51 1.89
CA PRO A 29 9.54 -3.77 0.64
C PRO A 29 10.34 -4.37 -0.52
N LEU A 30 11.61 -4.72 -0.27
CA LEU A 30 12.50 -5.27 -1.29
C LEU A 30 11.98 -6.58 -1.92
N ALA A 31 11.43 -7.48 -1.09
CA ALA A 31 10.93 -8.76 -1.56
C ALA A 31 9.66 -8.60 -2.42
N TRP A 32 8.82 -7.64 -2.06
CA TRP A 32 7.62 -7.29 -2.83
C TRP A 32 8.00 -6.68 -4.18
N ILE A 33 8.86 -5.64 -4.17
CA ILE A 33 9.30 -4.92 -5.36
C ILE A 33 9.96 -5.87 -6.35
N LYS A 34 10.88 -6.74 -5.90
CA LYS A 34 11.52 -7.76 -6.74
C LYS A 34 10.50 -8.67 -7.43
N ARG A 35 9.43 -9.07 -6.73
CA ARG A 35 8.39 -9.93 -7.29
C ARG A 35 7.54 -9.19 -8.32
N ARG A 36 7.12 -7.96 -8.00
CA ARG A 36 6.32 -7.12 -8.88
C ARG A 36 7.09 -6.76 -10.15
N ALA A 37 8.34 -6.34 -10.04
CA ALA A 37 9.21 -6.04 -11.18
C ALA A 37 9.33 -7.25 -12.14
N ARG A 38 9.52 -8.47 -11.61
CA ARG A 38 9.54 -9.68 -12.47
C ARG A 38 8.23 -9.93 -13.20
N ARG A 39 7.08 -9.63 -12.58
CA ARG A 39 5.77 -9.76 -13.23
C ARG A 39 5.61 -8.70 -14.33
N LEU A 40 6.00 -7.46 -14.06
CA LEU A 40 5.96 -6.37 -15.03
C LEU A 40 6.85 -6.65 -16.25
N MET A 41 8.08 -7.14 -16.03
CA MET A 41 8.99 -7.54 -17.11
C MET A 41 8.37 -8.63 -17.99
N ARG A 42 7.67 -9.62 -17.40
CA ARG A 42 7.03 -10.71 -18.15
C ARG A 42 5.78 -10.27 -18.91
N ALA A 43 4.97 -9.38 -18.32
CA ALA A 43 3.71 -8.95 -18.90
C ALA A 43 3.89 -7.92 -20.02
N TYR A 44 4.88 -7.03 -19.88
CA TYR A 44 5.04 -5.86 -20.75
C TYR A 44 6.36 -5.85 -21.53
N SER A 45 7.20 -6.89 -21.41
CA SER A 45 8.50 -6.98 -22.08
C SER A 45 9.41 -5.76 -21.86
N ILE A 46 9.31 -5.14 -20.68
CA ILE A 46 10.07 -3.94 -20.33
C ILE A 46 11.40 -4.26 -19.66
N GLY A 47 12.36 -3.32 -19.78
CA GLY A 47 13.67 -3.43 -19.16
C GLY A 47 13.62 -3.45 -17.63
N ARG A 48 14.60 -4.12 -17.02
CA ARG A 48 14.70 -4.30 -15.55
C ARG A 48 14.66 -2.98 -14.78
N ARG A 49 15.41 -1.98 -15.22
CA ARG A 49 15.51 -0.68 -14.52
C ARG A 49 14.15 0.01 -14.44
N TYR A 50 13.42 0.03 -15.55
CA TYR A 50 12.08 0.61 -15.63
C TYR A 50 11.09 -0.19 -14.79
N ALA A 51 11.10 -1.53 -14.88
CA ALA A 51 10.24 -2.38 -14.07
C ALA A 51 10.45 -2.25 -12.55
N ILE A 52 11.68 -1.99 -12.10
CA ILE A 52 11.98 -1.74 -10.69
C ILE A 52 11.42 -0.38 -10.27
N ALA A 53 11.58 0.67 -11.09
CA ALA A 53 11.04 1.99 -10.80
C ALA A 53 9.50 1.93 -10.66
N CYS A 54 8.80 1.36 -11.65
CA CYS A 54 7.35 1.18 -11.57
C CYS A 54 6.92 0.35 -10.35
N ALA A 55 7.65 -0.71 -10.02
CA ALA A 55 7.34 -1.53 -8.85
C ALA A 55 7.58 -0.80 -7.52
N ALA A 56 8.51 0.14 -7.45
CA ALA A 56 8.73 0.97 -6.27
C ALA A 56 7.62 2.01 -6.10
N ASP A 57 7.18 2.61 -7.21
CA ASP A 57 6.06 3.54 -7.23
C ASP A 57 4.76 2.81 -6.85
N ASP A 58 4.48 1.63 -7.45
CA ASP A 58 3.36 0.75 -7.08
C ASP A 58 3.35 0.42 -5.56
N TYR A 59 4.52 0.17 -4.97
CA TYR A 59 4.62 -0.14 -3.53
C TYR A 59 4.32 1.09 -2.68
N SER A 60 4.85 2.25 -3.08
CA SER A 60 4.63 3.53 -2.39
C SER A 60 3.15 3.90 -2.40
N ASP A 61 2.49 3.78 -3.56
CA ASP A 61 1.05 4.02 -3.71
C ASP A 61 0.21 3.03 -2.89
N PHE A 62 0.58 1.74 -2.90
CA PHE A 62 -0.16 0.70 -2.19
C PHE A 62 -0.04 0.82 -0.66
N THR A 63 1.16 1.14 -0.16
CA THR A 63 1.44 1.24 1.28
C THR A 63 1.28 2.64 1.84
N HIS A 64 0.97 3.63 0.98
CA HIS A 64 1.02 5.05 1.30
C HIS A 64 2.36 5.50 1.88
N MET A 65 3.43 4.73 1.66
CA MET A 65 4.78 5.05 2.12
C MET A 65 5.42 6.07 1.20
N HIS A 66 6.01 7.13 1.75
CA HIS A 66 6.73 8.10 0.95
C HIS A 66 7.93 7.42 0.24
N ARG A 67 8.14 7.74 -1.05
CA ARG A 67 9.19 7.13 -1.88
C ARG A 67 10.60 7.34 -1.31
N GLU A 68 10.81 8.44 -0.61
CA GLU A 68 12.07 8.73 0.09
C GLU A 68 12.30 7.76 1.26
N ARG A 69 11.26 7.51 2.06
CA ARG A 69 11.30 6.54 3.16
C ARG A 69 11.55 5.13 2.63
N LEU A 70 10.90 4.77 1.52
CA LEU A 70 11.17 3.52 0.83
C LEU A 70 12.65 3.44 0.37
N SER A 71 13.19 4.53 -0.18
CA SER A 71 14.60 4.58 -0.59
C SER A 71 15.56 4.36 0.58
N GLN A 72 15.31 5.00 1.72
CA GLN A 72 16.10 4.83 2.96
C GLN A 72 16.07 3.37 3.44
N LEU A 73 14.87 2.76 3.51
CA LEU A 73 14.71 1.35 3.89
C LEU A 73 15.44 0.39 2.95
N LEU A 74 15.41 0.67 1.64
CA LEU A 74 16.10 -0.16 0.65
C LEU A 74 17.63 0.00 0.68
N LYS A 75 18.13 1.16 1.12
CA LYS A 75 19.57 1.43 1.32
C LYS A 75 20.11 0.88 2.63
N GLY A 76 19.23 0.47 3.56
CA GLY A 76 19.64 0.10 4.92
C GLY A 76 19.94 1.30 5.81
N GLU A 77 19.53 2.50 5.41
CA GLU A 77 19.59 3.70 6.24
C GLU A 77 18.43 3.63 7.25
N HIS A 78 18.60 2.82 8.29
CA HIS A 78 17.76 2.91 9.47
C HIS A 78 18.14 4.19 10.21
N GLN A 79 17.34 5.25 10.07
CA GLN A 79 17.35 6.33 11.04
C GLN A 79 16.84 5.75 12.36
N TYR A 80 17.78 5.34 13.22
CA TYR A 80 17.52 5.14 14.63
C TYR A 80 17.21 6.53 15.22
N VAL A 81 15.95 6.73 15.60
CA VAL A 81 15.54 7.81 16.53
C VAL A 81 15.26 7.15 17.87
#